data_AF-A0A843CJE3-F1
#
_entry.id   AF-A0A843CJE3-F1
#
_cell.length_a   1.000
_cell.length_b   1.000
_cell.length_c   1.000
_cell.angle_alpha   90.00
_cell.angle_beta   90.00
_cell.angle_gamma   90.00
#
_symmetry.space_group_name_H-M   'P 1'
#
loop_
_entity.id
_entity.type
_entity.pdbx_description
1 polymer ?
#
loop_
_entity_poly.entity_id
_entity_poly.type
_entity_poly.pdbx_seq_one_letter_code
_entity_poly.pdbx_strand_id
1 'polypeptide(L)'
;MSAYLDLAENRARRHIPMTMEDWSKRLDIFLQADDREVLKDAGRITAEIARDHALSEFEKYRIIQDRLFESDFDRYLREMEAAEAAMNNRKDPDDRCDRRILLMPGHLHRTSL
;
A
#
# COMPACT_ATOMS: atom_id res chain seq x y z
N MET A 1 30.56 -6.02 -4.98
CA MET A 1 30.25 -7.42 -5.36
C MET A 1 31.44 -8.20 -5.96
N SER A 2 32.49 -7.58 -6.53
CA SER A 2 33.61 -8.28 -7.23
C SER A 2 34.69 -8.91 -6.34
N ALA A 3 35.01 -8.28 -5.20
CA ALA A 3 36.22 -8.57 -4.41
C ALA A 3 36.37 -10.04 -3.94
N TYR A 4 35.25 -10.75 -3.70
CA TYR A 4 35.28 -12.15 -3.29
C TYR A 4 35.70 -13.09 -4.43
N LEU A 5 35.23 -12.82 -5.66
CA LEU A 5 35.58 -13.61 -6.85
C LEU A 5 37.04 -13.37 -7.25
N ASP A 6 37.51 -12.12 -7.13
CA ASP A 6 38.90 -11.76 -7.39
C ASP A 6 39.87 -12.47 -6.43
N LEU A 7 39.48 -12.64 -5.16
CA LEU A 7 40.24 -13.42 -4.18
C LEU A 7 40.28 -14.92 -4.55
N ALA A 8 39.14 -15.47 -4.96
CA ALA A 8 39.03 -16.87 -5.35
C ALA A 8 39.88 -17.18 -6.59
N GLU A 9 39.81 -16.32 -7.58
CA GLU A 9 40.61 -16.42 -8.81
C GLU A 9 42.12 -16.36 -8.50
N ASN A 10 42.56 -15.44 -7.67
CA ASN A 10 43.97 -15.34 -7.28
C ASN A 10 44.47 -16.60 -6.55
N ARG A 11 43.64 -17.25 -5.72
CA ARG A 11 44.02 -18.50 -5.06
C ARG A 11 44.04 -19.69 -6.02
N ALA A 12 43.10 -19.75 -6.96
CA ALA A 12 43.07 -20.76 -8.01
C ALA A 12 44.31 -20.67 -8.90
N ARG A 13 44.68 -19.45 -9.33
CA ARG A 13 45.90 -19.18 -10.13
C ARG A 13 47.19 -19.59 -9.41
N ARG A 14 47.20 -19.54 -8.07
CA ARG A 14 48.36 -19.91 -7.24
C ARG A 14 48.39 -21.40 -6.87
N HIS A 15 47.46 -22.21 -7.39
CA HIS A 15 47.34 -23.64 -7.08
C HIS A 15 47.31 -23.95 -5.59
N ILE A 16 46.64 -23.09 -4.80
CA ILE A 16 46.43 -23.35 -3.37
C ILE A 16 45.14 -24.17 -3.27
N PRO A 17 45.21 -25.48 -2.96
CA PRO A 17 44.01 -26.27 -2.77
C PRO A 17 43.26 -25.77 -1.54
N MET A 18 41.95 -25.62 -1.69
CA MET A 18 41.04 -25.23 -0.62
C MET A 18 39.84 -26.16 -0.63
N THR A 19 39.35 -26.51 0.56
CA THR A 19 38.13 -27.30 0.70
C THR A 19 36.90 -26.40 0.63
N MET A 20 35.73 -26.98 0.35
CA MET A 20 34.46 -26.24 0.38
C MET A 20 34.17 -25.65 1.77
N GLU A 21 34.64 -26.28 2.84
CA GLU A 21 34.49 -25.78 4.21
C GLU A 21 35.32 -24.50 4.45
N ASP A 22 36.54 -24.44 3.91
CA ASP A 22 37.40 -23.26 4.01
C ASP A 22 36.81 -22.05 3.26
N TRP A 23 36.11 -22.30 2.15
CA TRP A 23 35.36 -21.27 1.43
C TRP A 23 34.20 -20.72 2.24
N SER A 24 33.43 -21.61 2.91
CA SER A 24 32.33 -21.20 3.79
C SER A 24 32.81 -20.27 4.90
N LYS A 25 33.86 -20.67 5.63
CA LYS A 25 34.42 -19.87 6.72
C LYS A 25 34.92 -18.50 6.26
N ARG A 26 35.50 -18.43 5.06
CA ARG A 26 36.00 -17.17 4.48
C ARG A 26 34.85 -16.24 4.11
N LEU A 27 33.76 -16.80 3.58
CA LEU A 27 32.55 -16.05 3.24
C LEU A 27 31.88 -15.49 4.51
N ASP A 28 31.82 -16.27 5.59
CA ASP A 28 31.27 -15.82 6.87
C ASP A 28 32.06 -14.62 7.44
N ILE A 29 33.39 -14.66 7.35
CA ILE A 29 34.24 -13.53 7.76
C ILE A 29 34.00 -12.30 6.89
N PHE A 30 33.80 -12.49 5.58
CA PHE A 30 33.52 -11.39 4.65
C PHE A 30 32.17 -10.72 4.96
N LEU A 31 31.14 -11.53 5.25
CA LEU A 31 29.83 -11.01 5.64
C LEU A 31 29.87 -10.24 6.97
N GLN A 32 30.62 -10.75 7.96
CA GLN A 32 30.84 -10.03 9.23
C GLN A 32 31.57 -8.71 9.05
N ALA A 33 32.50 -8.62 8.10
CA ALA A 33 33.24 -7.38 7.82
C ALA A 33 32.39 -6.32 7.09
N ASP A 34 31.29 -6.70 6.45
CA ASP A 34 30.32 -5.80 5.79
C ASP A 34 29.19 -5.37 6.76
N ASP A 35 29.37 -5.57 8.07
CA ASP A 35 28.36 -5.40 9.13
C ASP A 35 27.05 -6.18 8.89
N ARG A 36 27.08 -7.22 8.04
CA ARG A 36 25.93 -8.09 7.82
C ARG A 36 25.93 -9.21 8.85
N GLU A 37 24.81 -9.37 9.54
CA GLU A 37 24.64 -10.46 10.48
C GLU A 37 24.66 -11.81 9.74
N VAL A 38 25.70 -12.59 9.99
CA VAL A 38 25.77 -13.99 9.54
C VAL A 38 24.84 -14.81 10.41
N LEU A 39 23.90 -15.54 9.79
CA LEU A 39 22.98 -16.43 10.48
C LEU A 39 23.74 -17.63 11.07
N LYS A 40 24.16 -17.50 12.34
CA LYS A 40 25.02 -18.48 13.04
C LYS A 40 24.33 -19.83 13.30
N ASP A 41 22.99 -19.84 13.32
CA ASP A 41 22.17 -20.98 13.69
C ASP A 41 21.38 -21.56 12.49
N ALA A 42 21.94 -21.44 11.28
CA ALA A 42 21.36 -22.04 10.08
C ALA A 42 21.20 -23.57 10.27
N GLY A 43 19.96 -24.02 10.45
CA GLY A 43 19.61 -25.43 10.71
C GLY A 43 19.28 -25.78 12.16
N ARG A 44 19.45 -24.87 13.13
CA ARG A 44 19.00 -25.07 14.52
C ARG A 44 17.51 -24.83 14.69
N ILE A 45 16.94 -24.00 13.83
CA ILE A 45 15.53 -23.68 13.81
C ILE A 45 14.83 -24.77 12.99
N THR A 46 14.13 -25.67 13.68
CA THR A 46 13.27 -26.66 13.04
C THR A 46 12.09 -25.97 12.35
N ALA A 47 11.47 -26.65 11.38
CA ALA A 47 10.29 -26.12 10.69
C ALA A 47 9.16 -25.73 11.66
N GLU A 48 9.06 -26.40 12.80
CA GLU A 48 8.10 -26.11 13.87
C GLU A 48 8.36 -24.74 14.51
N ILE A 49 9.61 -24.44 14.88
CA ILE A 49 9.97 -23.15 15.49
C ILE A 49 9.75 -22.00 14.49
N ALA A 50 10.03 -22.21 13.21
CA ALA A 50 9.76 -21.22 12.16
C ALA A 50 8.26 -20.97 11.99
N ARG A 51 7.44 -22.04 12.07
CA ARG A 51 5.98 -21.95 11.99
C ARG A 51 5.41 -21.20 13.20
N ASP A 52 5.86 -21.51 14.41
CA ASP A 52 5.41 -20.85 15.64
C ASP A 52 5.77 -19.37 15.63
N HIS A 53 6.99 -19.03 15.20
CA HIS A 53 7.40 -17.65 15.02
C HIS A 53 6.51 -16.91 14.02
N ALA A 54 6.26 -17.51 12.85
CA ALA A 54 5.41 -16.93 11.82
C ALA A 54 3.96 -16.71 12.31
N LEU A 55 3.40 -17.65 13.06
CA LEU A 55 2.06 -17.51 13.66
C LEU A 55 2.02 -16.38 14.69
N SER A 56 3.04 -16.30 15.57
CA SER A 56 3.12 -15.26 16.60
C SER A 56 3.24 -13.85 16.01
N GLU A 57 3.99 -13.70 14.92
CA GLU A 57 4.12 -12.43 14.22
C GLU A 57 2.83 -12.12 13.45
N PHE A 58 2.22 -13.12 12.79
CA PHE A 58 0.96 -12.96 12.09
C PHE A 58 -0.16 -12.40 12.99
N GLU A 59 -0.27 -12.88 14.23
CA GLU A 59 -1.26 -12.38 15.19
C GLU A 59 -1.06 -10.90 15.52
N LYS A 60 0.20 -10.44 15.63
CA LYS A 60 0.52 -9.03 15.88
C LYS A 60 0.14 -8.15 14.67
N TYR A 61 0.50 -8.59 13.47
CA TYR A 61 0.25 -7.82 12.25
C TYR A 61 -1.22 -7.84 11.82
N ARG A 62 -1.98 -8.89 12.14
CA ARG A 62 -3.42 -8.97 11.86
C ARG A 62 -4.20 -7.82 12.51
N ILE A 63 -3.94 -7.53 13.77
CA ILE A 63 -4.64 -6.46 14.50
C ILE A 63 -4.38 -5.09 13.87
N ILE A 64 -3.17 -4.87 13.36
CA ILE A 64 -2.78 -3.62 12.72
C ILE A 64 -3.41 -3.53 11.32
N GLN A 65 -3.35 -4.62 10.54
CA GLN A 65 -3.99 -4.67 9.22
C GLN A 65 -5.49 -4.49 9.31
N ASP A 66 -6.20 -5.20 10.19
CA ASP A 66 -7.65 -5.10 10.32
C ASP A 66 -8.11 -3.68 10.67
N ARG A 67 -7.30 -2.91 11.41
CA ARG A 67 -7.60 -1.51 11.76
C ARG A 67 -7.35 -0.53 10.62
N LEU A 68 -6.37 -0.81 9.77
CA LEU A 68 -6.00 0.05 8.64
C LEU A 68 -6.62 -0.42 7.31
N PHE A 69 -7.37 -1.53 7.36
CA PHE A 69 -7.98 -2.12 6.18
C PHE A 69 -9.15 -1.24 5.74
N GLU A 70 -8.93 -0.54 4.64
CA GLU A 70 -9.97 0.14 3.89
C GLU A 70 -10.27 -0.74 2.66
N SER A 71 -11.50 -1.26 2.57
CA SER A 71 -11.88 -2.12 1.45
C SER A 71 -11.85 -1.29 0.17
N ASP A 72 -11.28 -1.84 -0.92
CA ASP A 72 -11.34 -1.18 -2.23
C ASP A 72 -12.79 -0.87 -2.63
N PHE A 73 -13.76 -1.66 -2.15
CA PHE A 73 -15.19 -1.38 -2.28
C PHE A 73 -15.65 -0.11 -1.57
N ASP A 74 -15.18 0.13 -0.35
CA ASP A 74 -15.51 1.35 0.40
C ASP A 74 -14.91 2.58 -0.28
N ARG A 75 -13.72 2.43 -0.88
CA ARG A 75 -13.11 3.47 -1.72
C ARG A 75 -13.97 3.75 -2.96
N TYR A 76 -14.39 2.70 -3.69
CA TYR A 76 -15.26 2.86 -4.87
C TYR A 76 -16.62 3.47 -4.51
N LEU A 77 -17.23 3.09 -3.39
CA LEU A 77 -18.49 3.68 -2.92
C LEU A 77 -18.33 5.17 -2.61
N ARG A 78 -17.27 5.57 -1.90
CA ARG A 78 -16.98 7.01 -1.68
C ARG A 78 -16.72 7.76 -2.97
N GLU A 79 -16.03 7.17 -3.93
CA GLU A 79 -15.80 7.77 -5.25
C GLU A 79 -17.12 7.97 -6.02
N MET A 80 -18.03 7.00 -5.97
CA MET A 80 -19.36 7.11 -6.57
C MET A 80 -20.23 8.15 -5.86
N GLU A 81 -20.28 8.15 -4.53
CA GLU A 81 -21.03 9.15 -3.74
C GLU A 81 -20.48 10.57 -3.96
N ALA A 82 -19.16 10.74 -4.05
CA ALA A 82 -18.53 12.02 -4.37
C ALA A 82 -18.87 12.48 -5.79
N ALA A 83 -18.94 11.55 -6.76
CA ALA A 83 -19.36 11.86 -8.13
C ALA A 83 -20.84 12.27 -8.20
N GLU A 84 -21.72 11.61 -7.45
CA GLU A 84 -23.15 11.95 -7.35
C GLU A 84 -23.37 13.31 -6.67
N ALA A 85 -22.65 13.59 -5.58
CA ALA A 85 -22.71 14.89 -4.89
C ALA A 85 -22.21 16.04 -5.79
N ALA A 86 -21.17 15.79 -6.60
CA ALA A 86 -20.67 16.75 -7.59
C ALA A 86 -21.66 17.01 -8.74
N MET A 87 -22.53 16.05 -9.06
CA MET A 87 -23.62 16.24 -10.02
C MET A 87 -24.83 16.97 -9.42
N ASN A 88 -25.17 16.73 -8.14
CA ASN A 88 -26.27 17.41 -7.48
C ASN A 88 -26.02 18.90 -7.24
N ASN A 89 -24.76 19.33 -7.07
CA ASN A 89 -24.40 20.75 -6.98
C ASN A 89 -24.46 21.53 -8.33
N ARG A 90 -24.88 20.89 -9.43
CA ARG A 90 -25.07 21.54 -10.75
C ARG A 90 -26.52 21.87 -11.11
N LYS A 91 -27.50 21.52 -10.27
CA LYS A 91 -28.89 22.03 -10.32
C LYS A 91 -28.94 23.16 -9.27
N ASP A 92 -28.96 24.46 -9.54
CA ASP A 92 -29.55 25.25 -10.61
C ASP A 92 -28.85 26.63 -10.71
N PRO A 93 -28.83 27.29 -11.89
CA PRO A 93 -29.05 28.74 -11.88
C PRO A 93 -29.83 29.29 -13.09
N ASP A 94 -30.81 28.58 -13.68
CA ASP A 94 -31.62 29.20 -14.75
C ASP A 94 -33.10 28.78 -14.72
N ASP A 95 -33.81 29.15 -13.65
CA ASP A 95 -35.27 29.28 -13.67
C ASP A 95 -35.64 30.67 -14.21
N ARG A 96 -35.37 30.88 -15.50
CA ARG A 96 -35.74 32.10 -16.25
C ARG A 96 -37.11 31.93 -16.89
N CYS A 97 -38.14 31.68 -16.08
CA CYS A 97 -39.53 31.80 -16.53
C CYS A 97 -40.11 33.12 -16.02
N ASP A 98 -39.75 34.19 -16.75
CA ASP A 98 -40.31 35.53 -16.59
C ASP A 98 -41.81 35.50 -16.93
N ARG A 99 -42.67 35.36 -15.92
CA ARG A 99 -44.11 35.58 -16.08
C ARG A 99 -44.47 36.91 -15.43
N ARG A 100 -44.12 38.00 -16.12
CA ARG A 100 -44.75 39.31 -15.92
C ARG A 100 -46.25 39.18 -16.21
N ILE A 101 -47.04 38.90 -15.18
CA ILE A 101 -48.45 39.23 -15.14
C ILE A 101 -48.59 40.31 -14.08
N LEU A 102 -48.63 41.57 -14.54
CA LEU A 102 -49.07 42.69 -13.72
C LEU A 102 -50.53 42.45 -13.35
N LEU A 103 -50.81 42.19 -12.08
CA LEU A 103 -52.13 42.41 -11.50
C LEU A 103 -51.97 43.23 -10.22
N MET A 104 -52.39 44.49 -10.31
CA MET A 104 -52.78 45.29 -9.14
C MET A 104 -54.23 45.76 -9.33
N PRO A 105 -54.96 46.00 -8.24
CA PRO A 105 -56.30 45.47 -8.06
C PRO A 105 -57.41 46.51 -8.15
N GLY A 106 -58.62 46.03 -8.45
CA GLY A 106 -59.87 46.64 -8.02
C GLY A 106 -60.37 47.80 -8.87
N HIS A 107 -61.54 47.63 -9.47
CA HIS A 107 -62.76 48.29 -9.02
C HIS A 107 -63.94 47.77 -9.88
N LEU A 108 -64.95 47.21 -9.21
CA LEU A 108 -66.29 47.02 -9.76
C LEU A 108 -66.78 48.32 -10.42
N HIS A 109 -67.61 48.22 -11.46
CA HIS A 109 -68.89 48.93 -11.68
C HIS A 109 -69.46 48.39 -13.01
N ARG A 110 -70.46 47.49 -12.95
CA ARG A 110 -71.92 47.72 -13.03
C ARG A 110 -72.47 47.94 -14.45
N THR A 111 -73.54 47.17 -14.73
CA THR A 111 -74.72 47.44 -15.60
C THR A 111 -74.47 47.54 -17.11
N SER A 112 -74.91 46.57 -17.92
CA SER A 112 -76.28 46.31 -18.43
C SER A 112 -76.73 47.28 -19.54
N LEU A 113 -76.77 46.79 -20.77
CA LEU A 113 -77.93 46.77 -21.68
C LEU A 113 -77.57 45.92 -22.91
#